data_AF-A0A972ZWN0-F1
#
_entry.id   AF-A0A972ZWN0-F1
#
_cell.length_a   1.000
_cell.length_b   1.000
_cell.length_c   1.000
_cell.angle_alpha   90.00
_cell.angle_beta   90.00
_cell.angle_gamma   90.00
#
_symmetry.space_group_name_H-M   'P 1'
#
loop_
_entity.id
_entity.type
_entity.pdbx_description
1 polymer ?
#
loop_
_entity_poly.entity_id
_entity_poly.type
_entity_poly.pdbx_seq_one_letter_code
_entity_poly.pdbx_strand_id
1 'polypeptide(L)'
;MAAKLKPNQPNTGLSPAGVTVALLSTSLVMVVFALPTFLIIVFGLAPTWVAFLTDKSYGKAKGFAVGTFNMAGATPFFVRLWRAPDQMDASIAVLSDAFSWLVMYGTAGVSLVLIWVAPSFTTAIMEMRAAARGVRLDRRQNEIIENWGDETEEEARLLLVQHGYLGPGDRLGQRVGADVADPES
;
A
#
# COMPACT_ATOMS: atom_id res chain seq x y z
N MET A 1 -66.97 48.35 8.26
CA MET A 1 -65.60 47.85 8.03
C MET A 1 -65.66 46.35 7.81
N ALA A 2 -65.56 45.88 6.57
CA ALA A 2 -65.57 44.45 6.26
C ALA A 2 -64.14 43.89 6.42
N ALA A 3 -63.96 42.96 7.35
CA ALA A 3 -62.71 42.23 7.51
C ALA A 3 -62.48 41.35 6.27
N LYS A 4 -61.43 41.64 5.49
CA LYS A 4 -61.04 40.81 4.35
C LYS A 4 -60.54 39.46 4.87
N LEU A 5 -61.31 38.39 4.67
CA LEU A 5 -60.88 37.00 4.85
C LEU A 5 -59.79 36.70 3.83
N LYS A 6 -58.56 36.50 4.31
CA LYS A 6 -57.42 36.08 3.48
C LYS A 6 -57.69 34.65 2.99
N PRO A 7 -57.63 34.35 1.68
CA PRO A 7 -57.96 33.03 1.18
C PRO A 7 -56.95 32.00 1.69
N ASN A 8 -57.46 30.90 2.25
CA ASN A 8 -56.68 29.76 2.70
C ASN A 8 -55.99 29.14 1.48
N GLN A 9 -54.68 29.37 1.33
CA GLN A 9 -53.90 28.78 0.26
C GLN A 9 -53.83 27.27 0.53
N PRO A 10 -54.24 26.39 -0.42
CA PRO A 10 -54.10 24.96 -0.23
C PRO A 10 -52.63 24.65 -0.03
N ASN A 11 -52.30 24.00 1.08
CA ASN A 11 -50.98 23.49 1.40
C ASN A 11 -50.60 22.45 0.35
N THR A 12 -49.97 22.90 -0.73
CA THR A 12 -49.38 22.09 -1.80
C THR A 12 -48.12 21.34 -1.36
N GLY A 13 -47.71 21.47 -0.09
CA GLY A 13 -46.67 20.64 0.53
C GLY A 13 -47.25 19.34 1.08
N LEU A 14 -46.56 18.22 0.81
CA LEU A 14 -46.86 16.92 1.43
C LEU A 14 -47.00 17.08 2.95
N SER A 15 -48.06 16.52 3.53
CA SER A 15 -48.22 16.50 4.99
C SER A 15 -47.03 15.76 5.65
N PRO A 16 -46.69 16.03 6.92
CA PRO A 16 -45.63 15.29 7.62
C PRO A 16 -45.82 13.77 7.55
N ALA A 17 -47.07 13.30 7.54
CA ALA A 17 -47.43 11.90 7.32
C ALA A 17 -47.11 11.44 5.89
N GLY A 18 -47.43 12.25 4.86
CA GLY A 18 -47.08 11.97 3.47
C GLY A 18 -45.57 11.89 3.24
N VAL A 19 -44.79 12.79 3.85
CA VAL A 19 -43.31 12.74 3.80
C VAL A 19 -42.80 11.47 4.49
N THR A 20 -43.35 11.12 5.64
CA THR A 20 -42.93 9.91 6.37
C THR A 20 -43.20 8.64 5.56
N VAL A 21 -44.38 8.53 4.95
CA VAL A 21 -44.72 7.39 4.08
C VAL A 21 -43.82 7.34 2.84
N ALA A 22 -43.52 8.48 2.23
CA ALA A 22 -42.60 8.55 1.08
C ALA A 22 -41.16 8.16 1.45
N LEU A 23 -40.68 8.55 2.64
CA LEU A 23 -39.36 8.15 3.14
C LEU A 23 -39.30 6.65 3.42
N LEU A 24 -40.32 6.09 4.06
CA LEU A 24 -40.38 4.67 4.37
C LEU A 24 -40.49 3.81 3.09
N SER A 25 -41.29 4.22 2.11
CA SER A 25 -41.41 3.50 0.84
C SER A 25 -40.10 3.55 0.05
N THR A 26 -39.45 4.71 0.00
CA THR A 26 -38.13 4.86 -0.64
C THR A 26 -37.07 4.01 0.07
N SER A 27 -37.06 4.01 1.40
CA SER A 27 -36.14 3.19 2.20
C SER A 27 -36.35 1.69 1.94
N LEU A 28 -37.61 1.24 1.87
CA LEU A 28 -37.95 -0.15 1.60
C LEU A 28 -37.46 -0.60 0.21
N VAL A 29 -37.67 0.23 -0.82
CA VAL A 29 -37.18 -0.05 -2.17
C VAL A 29 -35.65 -0.14 -2.17
N MET A 30 -34.96 0.78 -1.49
CA MET A 30 -33.50 0.74 -1.37
C MET A 30 -33.01 -0.53 -0.68
N VAL A 31 -33.69 -1.00 0.38
CA VAL A 31 -33.32 -2.26 1.07
C VAL A 31 -33.48 -3.48 0.17
N VAL A 32 -34.57 -3.56 -0.60
CA VAL A 32 -34.81 -4.69 -1.52
C VAL A 32 -33.75 -4.75 -2.63
N PHE A 33 -33.33 -3.60 -3.15
CA PHE A 33 -32.24 -3.52 -4.12
C PHE A 33 -30.84 -3.74 -3.49
N ALA A 34 -30.65 -3.31 -2.24
CA ALA A 34 -29.37 -3.42 -1.54
C ALA A 34 -29.09 -4.83 -1.01
N LEU A 35 -30.12 -5.60 -0.65
CA LEU A 35 -29.97 -6.91 -0.02
C LEU A 35 -29.16 -7.91 -0.90
N PRO A 36 -29.46 -8.11 -2.20
CA PRO A 36 -28.67 -9.01 -3.05
C PRO A 36 -27.19 -8.59 -3.15
N THR A 37 -26.92 -7.28 -3.23
CA THR A 37 -25.56 -6.74 -3.27
C THR A 37 -24.84 -6.99 -1.94
N PHE A 38 -25.54 -6.79 -0.82
CA PHE A 38 -25.01 -7.04 0.51
C PHE A 38 -24.61 -8.50 0.71
N LEU A 39 -25.40 -9.46 0.21
CA LEU A 39 -25.06 -10.87 0.27
C LEU A 39 -23.72 -11.17 -0.42
N ILE A 40 -23.51 -10.64 -1.64
CA ILE A 40 -22.22 -10.81 -2.35
C ILE A 40 -21.08 -10.14 -1.58
N ILE A 41 -21.30 -8.99 -0.95
CA ILE A 41 -20.27 -8.32 -0.14
C ILE A 41 -19.89 -9.17 1.08
N VAL A 42 -20.86 -9.70 1.82
CA VAL A 42 -20.58 -10.48 3.04
C VAL A 42 -19.86 -11.78 2.71
N PHE A 43 -20.35 -12.52 1.72
CA PHE A 43 -19.82 -13.84 1.39
C PHE A 43 -18.65 -13.77 0.40
N GLY A 44 -18.78 -13.02 -0.68
CA GLY A 44 -17.76 -12.90 -1.72
C GLY A 44 -16.50 -12.16 -1.26
N LEU A 45 -16.64 -11.25 -0.29
CA LEU A 45 -15.50 -10.53 0.30
C LEU A 45 -15.04 -11.06 1.67
N ALA A 46 -15.46 -12.26 2.07
CA ALA A 46 -14.98 -12.89 3.32
C ALA A 46 -13.45 -12.92 3.48
N PRO A 47 -12.66 -13.23 2.44
CA PRO A 47 -11.20 -13.20 2.54
C PRO A 47 -10.66 -11.81 2.92
N THR A 48 -11.30 -10.74 2.44
CA THR A 48 -10.95 -9.35 2.78
C THR A 48 -11.18 -9.08 4.26
N TRP A 49 -12.35 -9.46 4.79
CA TRP A 49 -12.66 -9.31 6.20
C TRP A 49 -11.59 -10.01 7.06
N VAL A 50 -11.30 -11.28 6.75
CA VAL A 50 -10.27 -12.06 7.46
C VAL A 50 -8.89 -11.42 7.33
N ALA A 51 -8.53 -10.91 6.16
CA ALA A 51 -7.23 -10.26 5.95
C ALA A 51 -7.07 -9.01 6.82
N PHE A 52 -8.09 -8.14 6.88
CA PHE A 52 -8.04 -6.93 7.73
C PHE A 52 -8.01 -7.26 9.23
N LEU A 53 -8.75 -8.29 9.66
CA LEU A 53 -8.73 -8.73 11.06
C LEU A 53 -7.37 -9.33 11.47
N THR A 54 -6.73 -10.10 10.57
CA THR A 54 -5.46 -10.79 10.87
C THR A 54 -4.22 -9.95 10.57
N ASP A 55 -4.34 -8.79 9.94
CA ASP A 55 -3.20 -7.96 9.58
C ASP A 55 -2.70 -7.15 10.78
N LYS A 56 -1.47 -7.46 11.24
CA LYS A 56 -0.80 -6.75 12.33
C LYS A 56 0.18 -5.68 11.84
N SER A 57 0.34 -5.53 10.52
CA SER A 57 1.27 -4.55 9.94
C SER A 57 0.79 -3.12 10.15
N TYR A 58 1.74 -2.20 10.35
CA TYR A 58 1.46 -0.78 10.35
C TYR A 58 0.93 -0.36 8.97
N GLY A 59 -0.26 0.24 8.92
CA GLY A 59 -0.93 0.61 7.67
C GLY A 59 -1.75 -0.50 6.99
N LYS A 60 -1.85 -1.69 7.58
CA LYS A 60 -2.71 -2.80 7.09
C LYS A 60 -2.46 -3.20 5.62
N ALA A 61 -1.19 -3.25 5.21
CA ALA A 61 -0.81 -3.49 3.82
C ALA A 61 -1.35 -4.82 3.26
N LYS A 62 -1.35 -5.89 4.08
CA LYS A 62 -1.94 -7.19 3.69
C LYS A 62 -3.45 -7.09 3.55
N GLY A 63 -4.13 -6.39 4.46
CA GLY A 63 -5.57 -6.14 4.38
C GLY A 63 -5.95 -5.45 3.07
N PHE A 64 -5.25 -4.38 2.71
CA PHE A 64 -5.51 -3.64 1.47
C PHE A 64 -5.17 -4.43 0.20
N ALA A 65 -4.06 -5.17 0.19
CA ALA A 65 -3.69 -5.99 -0.96
C ALA A 65 -4.73 -7.10 -1.21
N VAL A 66 -5.14 -7.83 -0.16
CA VAL A 66 -6.19 -8.85 -0.29
C VAL A 66 -7.51 -8.21 -0.67
N GLY A 67 -7.86 -7.08 -0.06
CA GLY A 67 -9.10 -6.36 -0.33
C GLY A 67 -9.25 -5.94 -1.80
N THR A 68 -8.22 -5.33 -2.35
CA THR A 68 -8.23 -4.85 -3.74
C THR A 68 -8.32 -6.00 -4.74
N PHE A 69 -7.56 -7.08 -4.54
CA PHE A 69 -7.61 -8.25 -5.42
C PHE A 69 -8.92 -9.03 -5.31
N ASN A 70 -9.44 -9.22 -4.10
CA ASN A 70 -10.71 -9.89 -3.87
C ASN A 70 -11.86 -9.09 -4.47
N MET A 71 -11.85 -7.75 -4.33
CA MET A 71 -12.84 -6.86 -4.95
C MET A 71 -12.73 -6.83 -6.48
N ALA A 72 -11.52 -6.86 -7.04
CA ALA A 72 -11.33 -6.99 -8.49
C ALA A 72 -11.91 -8.31 -9.02
N GLY A 73 -11.71 -9.42 -8.30
CA GLY A 73 -12.32 -10.71 -8.62
C GLY A 73 -13.84 -10.75 -8.45
N ALA A 74 -14.38 -10.00 -7.47
CA ALA A 74 -15.82 -9.89 -7.22
C ALA A 74 -16.54 -8.98 -8.23
N THR A 75 -15.83 -8.03 -8.84
CA THR A 75 -16.37 -7.03 -9.79
C THR A 75 -17.25 -7.61 -10.91
N PRO A 76 -16.85 -8.64 -11.67
CA PRO A 76 -17.70 -9.20 -12.73
C PRO A 76 -19.05 -9.73 -12.20
N PHE A 77 -19.09 -10.22 -10.96
CA PHE A 77 -20.32 -10.72 -10.33
C PHE A 77 -21.24 -9.59 -9.88
N PHE A 78 -20.69 -8.47 -9.39
CA PHE A 78 -21.48 -7.26 -9.15
C PHE A 78 -22.10 -6.70 -10.44
N VAL A 79 -21.33 -6.66 -11.53
CA VAL A 79 -21.83 -6.21 -12.84
C VAL A 79 -22.94 -7.14 -13.34
N ARG A 80 -22.77 -8.47 -13.19
CA ARG A 80 -23.79 -9.45 -13.56
C ARG A 80 -25.05 -9.29 -12.71
N LEU A 81 -24.89 -9.08 -11.39
CA LEU A 81 -25.99 -8.86 -10.46
C LEU A 81 -26.81 -7.63 -10.86
N TRP A 82 -26.18 -6.47 -11.05
CA TRP A 82 -26.91 -5.23 -11.33
C TRP A 82 -27.57 -5.18 -12.71
N ARG A 83 -27.14 -6.04 -13.64
CA ARG A 83 -27.78 -6.20 -14.95
C ARG A 83 -28.88 -7.26 -14.96
N ALA A 84 -29.02 -8.04 -13.89
CA ALA A 84 -30.01 -9.09 -13.84
C ALA A 84 -31.42 -8.51 -13.65
N PRO A 85 -32.44 -9.07 -14.34
CA PRO A 85 -33.84 -8.65 -14.15
C PRO A 85 -34.36 -9.00 -12.76
N ASP A 86 -33.93 -10.15 -12.21
CA ASP A 86 -34.12 -10.53 -10.82
C ASP A 86 -32.76 -10.60 -10.11
N GLN A 87 -32.49 -9.60 -9.27
CA GLN A 87 -31.24 -9.51 -8.52
C GLN A 87 -31.15 -10.57 -7.41
N MET A 88 -32.27 -10.97 -6.81
CA MET A 88 -32.24 -11.95 -5.73
C MET A 88 -31.81 -13.31 -6.28
N ASP A 89 -32.46 -13.78 -7.35
CA ASP A 89 -32.12 -15.04 -8.00
C ASP A 89 -30.69 -15.03 -8.55
N ALA A 90 -30.26 -13.90 -9.13
CA ALA A 90 -28.88 -13.74 -9.60
C ALA A 90 -27.86 -13.82 -8.46
N SER A 91 -28.14 -13.22 -7.30
CA SER A 91 -27.24 -13.31 -6.14
C SER A 91 -27.12 -14.74 -5.62
N ILE A 92 -28.24 -15.48 -5.52
CA ILE A 92 -28.26 -16.88 -5.11
C ILE A 92 -27.50 -17.74 -6.11
N ALA A 93 -27.68 -17.50 -7.42
CA ALA A 93 -26.98 -18.22 -8.47
C ALA A 93 -25.46 -18.00 -8.41
N VAL A 94 -25.00 -16.76 -8.16
CA VAL A 94 -23.58 -16.46 -7.94
C VAL A 94 -23.05 -17.17 -6.69
N LEU A 95 -23.79 -17.12 -5.58
CA LEU A 95 -23.36 -17.74 -4.32
C LEU A 95 -23.41 -19.27 -4.33
N SER A 96 -24.17 -19.87 -5.24
CA SER A 96 -24.26 -21.34 -5.38
C SER A 96 -23.26 -21.90 -6.40
N ASP A 97 -22.60 -21.04 -7.19
CA ASP A 97 -21.69 -21.45 -8.25
C ASP A 97 -20.24 -21.55 -7.76
N ALA A 98 -19.67 -22.76 -7.82
CA ALA A 98 -18.29 -23.02 -7.41
C ALA A 98 -17.25 -22.18 -8.18
N PHE A 99 -17.51 -21.87 -9.46
CA PHE A 99 -16.60 -21.04 -10.25
C PHE A 99 -16.56 -19.60 -9.72
N SER A 100 -17.71 -19.08 -9.28
CA SER A 100 -17.79 -17.76 -8.66
C SER A 100 -16.92 -17.65 -7.40
N TRP A 101 -16.97 -18.66 -6.52
CA TRP A 101 -16.07 -18.75 -5.37
C TRP A 101 -14.61 -18.84 -5.77
N LEU A 102 -14.28 -19.69 -6.74
CA LEU A 102 -12.91 -19.86 -7.24
C LEU A 102 -12.32 -18.53 -7.71
N VAL A 103 -13.08 -17.72 -8.46
CA VAL A 103 -12.59 -16.43 -8.96
C VAL A 103 -12.43 -15.43 -7.80
N MET A 104 -13.47 -15.25 -6.98
CA MET A 104 -13.43 -14.26 -5.89
C MET A 104 -12.30 -14.58 -4.89
N TYR A 105 -12.18 -15.84 -4.48
CA TYR A 105 -11.21 -16.26 -3.47
C TYR A 105 -9.84 -16.52 -4.09
N GLY A 106 -9.81 -16.96 -5.36
CA GLY A 106 -8.57 -17.16 -6.10
C GLY A 106 -7.81 -15.87 -6.30
N THR A 107 -8.48 -14.78 -6.72
CA THR A 107 -7.81 -13.47 -6.82
C THR A 107 -7.33 -12.98 -5.46
N ALA A 108 -8.13 -13.17 -4.40
CA ALA A 108 -7.70 -12.88 -3.03
C ALA A 108 -6.44 -13.68 -2.66
N GLY A 109 -6.38 -14.96 -3.00
CA GLY A 109 -5.23 -15.84 -2.79
C GLY A 109 -3.98 -15.40 -3.57
N VAL A 110 -4.14 -14.91 -4.79
CA VAL A 110 -3.04 -14.36 -5.60
C VAL A 110 -2.33 -13.23 -4.84
N SER A 111 -3.08 -12.36 -4.18
CA SER A 111 -2.46 -11.29 -3.39
C SER A 111 -1.60 -11.82 -2.23
N LEU A 112 -1.98 -12.94 -1.59
CA LEU A 112 -1.19 -13.56 -0.53
C LEU A 112 0.14 -14.09 -1.07
N VAL A 113 0.10 -14.72 -2.25
CA VAL A 113 1.31 -15.16 -2.95
C VAL A 113 2.21 -13.97 -3.25
N LEU A 114 1.66 -12.85 -3.72
CA LEU A 114 2.43 -11.62 -3.97
C LEU A 114 3.09 -11.07 -2.70
N ILE A 115 2.39 -11.10 -1.57
CA ILE A 115 2.95 -10.66 -0.27
C ILE A 115 4.11 -11.56 0.15
N TRP A 116 4.06 -12.86 -0.12
CA TRP A 116 5.17 -13.77 0.17
C TRP A 116 6.39 -13.57 -0.74
N VAL A 117 6.17 -13.13 -1.98
CA VAL A 117 7.26 -12.83 -2.92
C VAL A 117 7.92 -11.47 -2.61
N ALA A 118 7.22 -10.56 -1.95
CA ALA A 118 7.69 -9.21 -1.68
C ALA A 118 9.08 -9.13 -0.98
N PRO A 119 9.43 -9.93 0.05
CA PRO A 119 10.74 -9.86 0.70
C PRO A 119 11.91 -10.25 -0.21
N SER A 120 11.71 -11.24 -1.08
CA SER A 120 12.72 -11.64 -2.08
C SER A 120 12.97 -10.51 -3.08
N PHE A 121 11.91 -9.77 -3.43
CA PHE A 121 12.02 -8.64 -4.33
C PHE A 121 12.72 -7.44 -3.68
N THR A 122 12.42 -7.14 -2.40
CA THR A 122 13.03 -5.99 -1.71
C THR A 122 14.52 -6.20 -1.41
N THR A 123 14.92 -7.41 -1.06
CA THR A 123 16.34 -7.76 -0.83
C THR A 123 17.18 -7.57 -2.09
N ALA A 124 16.71 -8.05 -3.24
CA ALA A 124 17.37 -7.83 -4.53
C ALA A 124 17.57 -6.33 -4.85
N ILE A 125 16.56 -5.49 -4.58
CA ILE A 125 16.68 -4.04 -4.77
C ILE A 125 17.69 -3.42 -3.79
N MET A 126 17.73 -3.90 -2.54
CA MET A 126 18.68 -3.40 -1.54
C MET A 126 20.12 -3.72 -1.93
N GLU A 127 20.38 -4.92 -2.45
CA GLU A 127 21.71 -5.32 -2.95
C GLU A 127 22.15 -4.45 -4.13
N MET A 128 21.27 -4.24 -5.11
CA MET A 128 21.55 -3.33 -6.23
C MET A 128 21.86 -1.91 -5.75
N ARG A 129 21.10 -1.41 -4.77
CA ARG A 129 21.35 -0.09 -4.17
C ARG A 129 22.61 -0.04 -3.32
N ALA A 130 23.03 -1.16 -2.72
CA ALA A 130 24.28 -1.24 -1.96
C ALA A 130 25.48 -1.21 -2.92
N ALA A 131 25.43 -2.00 -4.00
CA ALA A 131 26.47 -2.00 -5.04
C ALA A 131 26.63 -0.61 -5.69
N ALA A 132 25.52 0.04 -6.04
CA ALA A 132 25.56 1.39 -6.60
C ALA A 132 26.10 2.46 -5.61
N ARG A 133 25.94 2.23 -4.30
CA ARG A 133 26.52 3.09 -3.26
C ARG A 133 28.02 2.87 -3.12
N GLY A 134 28.50 1.63 -3.19
CA GLY A 134 29.93 1.29 -3.18
C GLY A 134 30.69 2.03 -4.27
N VAL A 135 30.26 1.90 -5.53
CA VAL A 135 30.89 2.58 -6.68
C VAL A 135 30.95 4.10 -6.51
N ARG A 136 29.94 4.71 -5.87
CA ARG A 136 29.94 6.16 -5.59
C ARG A 136 30.91 6.53 -4.47
N LEU A 137 31.05 5.69 -3.45
CA LEU A 137 32.00 5.91 -2.37
C LEU A 137 33.43 5.76 -2.88
N ASP A 138 33.72 4.70 -3.64
CA ASP A 138 35.04 4.46 -4.21
C ASP A 138 35.46 5.62 -5.11
N ARG A 139 34.55 6.11 -5.95
CA ARG A 139 34.83 7.28 -6.80
C ARG A 139 35.14 8.55 -6.00
N ARG A 140 34.46 8.78 -4.89
CA ARG A 140 34.73 9.93 -4.00
C ARG A 140 36.04 9.77 -3.24
N GLN A 141 36.36 8.55 -2.80
CA GLN A 141 37.64 8.28 -2.16
C GLN A 141 38.78 8.54 -3.14
N ASN A 142 38.68 8.02 -4.37
CA ASN A 142 39.67 8.26 -5.42
C ASN A 142 39.78 9.75 -5.77
N GLU A 143 38.69 10.49 -5.81
CA GLU A 143 38.71 11.94 -6.07
C GLU A 143 39.36 12.73 -4.92
N ILE A 144 39.21 12.29 -3.66
CA ILE A 144 39.91 12.90 -2.52
C ILE A 144 41.41 12.56 -2.58
N ILE A 145 41.76 11.31 -2.88
CA ILE A 145 43.16 10.90 -3.05
C ILE A 145 43.80 11.65 -4.23
N GLU A 146 43.09 11.84 -5.34
CA GLU A 146 43.63 12.59 -6.49
C GLU A 146 43.82 14.08 -6.16
N ASN A 147 42.88 14.69 -5.44
CA ASN A 147 42.94 16.12 -5.12
C ASN A 147 43.88 16.46 -3.94
N TRP A 148 44.15 15.51 -3.06
CA TRP A 148 44.85 15.77 -1.79
C TRP A 148 45.98 14.77 -1.48
N GLY A 149 46.23 13.82 -2.38
CA GLY A 149 47.01 12.59 -2.13
C GLY A 149 48.42 12.82 -1.62
N ASP A 150 49.15 13.80 -2.17
CA ASP A 150 50.51 14.06 -1.72
C ASP A 150 50.57 15.13 -0.62
N GLU A 151 49.73 16.17 -0.69
CA GLU A 151 49.79 17.30 0.26
C GLU A 151 49.23 16.97 1.64
N THR A 152 48.12 16.22 1.72
CA THR A 152 47.48 15.93 3.02
C THR A 152 48.10 14.77 3.76
N GLU A 153 48.72 13.82 3.06
CA GLU A 153 49.39 12.70 3.72
C GLU A 153 50.63 13.19 4.46
N GLU A 154 51.43 14.05 3.83
CA GLU A 154 52.62 14.63 4.45
C GLU A 154 52.23 15.61 5.58
N GLU A 155 51.23 16.46 5.37
CA GLU A 155 50.74 17.39 6.39
C GLU A 155 50.08 16.66 7.58
N ALA A 156 49.26 15.65 7.34
CA ALA A 156 48.68 14.82 8.41
C ALA A 156 49.76 14.07 9.19
N ARG A 157 50.78 13.55 8.50
CA ARG A 157 51.91 12.86 9.15
C ARG A 157 52.73 13.82 10.01
N LEU A 158 52.98 15.04 9.52
CA LEU A 158 53.66 16.10 10.27
C LEU A 158 52.85 16.53 11.51
N LEU A 159 51.53 16.70 11.37
CA LEU A 159 50.65 17.06 12.49
C LEU A 159 50.55 15.97 13.54
N LEU A 160 50.51 14.70 13.12
CA LEU A 160 50.47 13.54 14.00
C LEU A 160 51.79 13.33 14.76
N VAL A 161 52.94 13.59 14.13
CA VAL A 161 54.25 13.61 14.79
C VAL A 161 54.36 14.80 15.75
N GLN A 162 53.90 15.99 15.34
CA GLN A 162 53.91 17.20 16.18
C GLN A 162 53.06 17.05 17.45
N HIS A 163 51.91 16.38 17.36
CA HIS A 163 51.03 16.13 18.50
C HIS A 163 51.34 14.82 19.26
N GLY A 164 52.37 14.08 18.85
CA GLY A 164 52.85 12.88 19.54
C GLY A 164 51.98 11.63 19.39
N TYR A 165 51.08 11.59 18.40
CA TYR A 165 50.21 10.45 18.11
C TYR A 165 50.88 9.36 17.25
N LEU A 166 51.98 9.68 16.57
CA LEU A 166 52.84 8.71 15.88
C LEU A 166 54.19 8.64 16.58
N GLY A 167 54.44 7.56 17.30
CA GLY A 167 55.73 7.27 17.93
C GLY A 167 56.65 6.44 17.01
N PRO A 168 57.98 6.43 17.26
CA PRO A 168 58.91 5.57 16.53
C PRO A 168 58.52 4.10 16.73
N GLY A 169 57.89 3.49 15.71
CA GLY A 169 57.43 2.09 15.73
C GLY A 169 55.91 1.88 15.60
N ASP A 170 55.11 2.93 15.39
CA ASP A 170 53.67 2.77 15.20
C ASP A 170 53.30 2.12 13.86
N ARG A 171 52.48 1.06 13.94
CA ARG A 171 52.04 0.26 12.80
C ARG A 171 51.23 1.05 11.76
N LEU A 172 50.57 2.14 12.18
CA LEU A 172 49.80 3.02 11.29
C LEU A 172 50.72 3.77 10.32
N GLY A 173 51.85 4.30 10.80
CA GLY A 173 52.85 4.94 9.94
C GLY A 173 53.62 3.95 9.04
N GLN A 174 53.63 2.66 9.42
CA GLN A 174 54.26 1.57 8.68
C GLN A 174 53.38 1.00 7.57
N ARG A 175 52.04 0.97 7.76
CA ARG A 175 51.09 0.52 6.72
C ARG A 175 50.94 1.56 5.62
N VAL A 176 50.80 2.82 5.99
CA VAL A 176 50.77 3.93 5.04
C VAL A 176 52.07 3.98 4.21
N GLY A 177 53.24 3.81 4.84
CA GLY A 177 54.52 3.72 4.11
C GLY A 177 54.72 2.44 3.29
N ALA A 178 53.95 1.37 3.54
CA ALA A 178 54.00 0.13 2.77
C ALA A 178 53.11 0.20 1.52
N ASP A 179 51.93 0.82 1.63
CA ASP A 179 51.01 1.03 0.49
C ASP A 179 51.57 2.04 -0.52
N VAL A 180 52.41 3.00 -0.08
CA VAL A 180 53.11 3.95 -0.98
C VAL A 180 54.29 3.31 -1.73
N ALA A 181 54.88 2.24 -1.19
CA ALA A 181 56.02 1.56 -1.81
C ALA A 181 55.62 0.59 -2.92
N ASP A 182 54.34 0.19 -2.98
CA ASP A 182 53.80 -0.68 -4.00
C ASP A 182 52.46 -0.12 -4.51
N PRO A 183 52.47 0.72 -5.56
CA PRO A 183 51.25 1.29 -6.13
C PRO A 183 50.37 0.27 -6.87
N GLU A 184 50.69 -1.04 -6.87
CA GLU A 184 49.95 -2.09 -7.60
C GLU A 184 49.44 -3.28 -6.75
N SER A 185 49.50 -3.26 -5.41
CA SER A 185 48.92 -4.34 -4.56
C SER A 185 47.49 -4.04 -4.10
#